data_AF-A0A7W9PEX0-F1
#
_entry.id   AF-A0A7W9PEX0-F1
#
_cell.length_a   1.000
_cell.length_b   1.000
_cell.length_c   1.000
_cell.angle_alpha   90.00
_cell.angle_beta   90.00
_cell.angle_gamma   90.00
#
_symmetry.space_group_name_H-M   'P 1'
#
loop_
_entity.id
_entity.type
_entity.pdbx_description
1 polymer ?
#
loop_
_entity_poly.entity_id
_entity_poly.type
_entity_poly.pdbx_seq_one_letter_code
_entity_poly.pdbx_strand_id
1 'polypeptide(L)'
;MRTILLSTALLTAGIAAALGGAGQAAAGVPVAQPDQGRIGVNLSHEETAALAAGPVPAMVTKVVPQSRMGAGLQADTDLYRDDRGSIHASLRQVIMEAAEHPDGSVAVFVNAPGTHGARVIDIYQRWN
;
A
#
# COMPACT_ATOMS: atom_id res chain seq x y z
N MET A 1 4.46 19.17 28.61
CA MET A 1 3.95 18.33 27.50
C MET A 1 4.85 17.09 27.38
N ARG A 2 4.49 15.95 27.99
CA ARG A 2 5.37 14.75 28.10
C ARG A 2 4.61 13.42 27.93
N THR A 3 3.56 13.40 27.12
CA THR A 3 2.68 12.22 26.97
C THR A 3 2.35 11.83 25.53
N ILE A 4 2.92 12.52 24.52
CA ILE A 4 2.57 12.26 23.11
C ILE A 4 3.63 11.39 22.40
N LEU A 5 4.87 11.32 22.91
CA LEU A 5 5.96 10.56 22.27
C LEU A 5 5.90 9.03 22.50
N LEU A 6 5.22 8.56 23.56
CA LEU A 6 5.08 7.12 23.80
C LEU A 6 4.07 6.46 22.84
N SER A 7 3.08 7.21 22.35
CA SER A 7 1.99 6.69 21.53
C SER A 7 2.46 6.29 20.13
N THR A 8 3.35 7.08 19.52
CA THR A 8 3.86 6.84 18.17
C THR A 8 4.81 5.64 18.12
N ALA A 9 5.63 5.45 19.15
CA ALA A 9 6.56 4.31 19.25
C ALA A 9 5.84 2.98 19.50
N LEU A 10 4.72 2.99 20.23
CA LEU A 10 3.89 1.80 20.44
C LEU A 10 3.08 1.43 19.20
N LEU A 11 2.64 2.42 18.41
CA LEU A 11 1.95 2.19 17.13
C LEU A 11 2.90 1.60 16.07
N THR A 12 4.15 2.06 15.99
CA THR A 12 5.14 1.51 15.05
C THR A 12 5.58 0.10 15.45
N ALA A 13 5.77 -0.18 16.74
CA ALA A 13 6.11 -1.52 17.23
C ALA A 13 4.95 -2.52 17.08
N GLY A 14 3.70 -2.08 17.30
CA GLY A 14 2.52 -2.94 17.19
C GLY A 14 2.22 -3.38 15.76
N ILE A 15 2.41 -2.49 14.78
CA ILE A 15 2.22 -2.83 13.36
C ILE A 15 3.37 -3.72 12.86
N ALA A 16 4.61 -3.45 13.27
CA ALA A 16 5.74 -4.31 12.94
C ALA A 16 5.58 -5.74 13.50
N ALA A 17 5.02 -5.88 14.71
CA ALA A 17 4.74 -7.19 15.30
C ALA A 17 3.57 -7.93 14.62
N ALA A 18 2.55 -7.21 14.15
CA ALA A 18 1.44 -7.79 13.39
C ALA A 18 1.85 -8.25 11.98
N LEU A 19 2.86 -7.59 11.39
CA LEU A 19 3.46 -7.97 10.11
C LEU A 19 4.51 -9.10 10.24
N GLY A 20 5.08 -9.30 11.43
CA GLY A 20 6.15 -10.27 11.69
C GLY A 20 5.72 -11.75 11.79
N GLY A 21 4.44 -12.07 11.61
CA GLY A 21 3.92 -13.45 11.72
C GLY A 21 4.00 -14.30 10.44
N ALA A 22 4.32 -13.70 9.28
CA ALA A 22 4.49 -14.41 8.02
C ALA A 22 5.99 -14.55 7.71
N GLY A 23 6.46 -15.79 7.59
CA GLY A 23 7.88 -16.13 7.66
C GLY A 23 8.80 -15.46 6.63
N GLN A 24 10.01 -15.13 7.09
CA GLN A 24 11.30 -15.09 6.37
C GLN A 24 11.30 -14.71 4.88
N ALA A 25 10.54 -13.70 4.46
CA ALA A 25 10.74 -13.00 3.20
C ALA A 25 10.85 -11.51 3.55
N ALA A 26 12.09 -11.03 3.55
CA ALA A 26 12.53 -9.64 3.74
C ALA A 26 11.41 -8.59 3.88
N ALA A 27 10.89 -8.41 5.10
CA ALA A 27 9.81 -7.48 5.42
C ALA A 27 10.03 -6.10 4.79
N GLY A 28 9.16 -5.71 3.87
CA GLY A 28 9.26 -4.49 3.08
C GLY A 28 9.71 -3.27 3.87
N VAL A 29 10.49 -2.41 3.21
CA VAL A 29 11.20 -1.31 3.86
C VAL A 29 10.19 -0.32 4.45
N PRO A 30 10.13 -0.16 5.79
CA PRO A 30 9.20 0.78 6.40
C PRO A 30 9.53 2.21 5.99
N VAL A 31 8.50 3.01 5.76
CA VAL A 31 8.61 4.44 5.41
C VAL A 31 7.64 5.23 6.27
N ALA A 32 8.15 6.25 6.96
CA ALA A 32 7.33 7.22 7.67
C ALA A 32 7.40 8.57 6.97
N GLN A 33 6.24 9.16 6.68
CA GLN A 33 6.13 10.51 6.10
C GLN A 33 5.20 11.34 7.00
N PRO A 34 5.70 11.77 8.18
CA PRO A 34 4.91 12.49 9.17
C PRO A 34 4.43 13.85 8.67
N ASP A 35 5.19 14.49 7.79
CA ASP A 35 4.83 15.71 7.05
C ASP A 35 3.57 15.52 6.19
N GLN A 36 3.35 14.31 5.70
CA GLN A 36 2.15 13.92 4.94
C GLN A 36 1.14 13.16 5.81
N GLY A 37 1.44 12.95 7.09
CA GLY A 37 0.61 12.20 8.03
C GLY A 37 0.29 10.79 7.55
N ARG A 38 1.31 10.05 7.08
CA ARG A 38 1.18 8.66 6.66
C ARG A 38 2.39 7.82 7.01
N ILE A 39 2.17 6.52 7.15
CA ILE A 39 3.21 5.51 7.35
C ILE A 39 2.96 4.36 6.37
N GLY A 40 3.99 3.68 5.94
CA GLY A 40 3.86 2.65 4.92
C GLY A 40 5.06 1.73 4.82
N VAL A 41 5.03 0.92 3.77
CA VAL A 41 6.09 -0.02 3.41
C VAL A 41 6.35 0.10 1.91
N ASN A 42 7.61 0.13 1.53
CA ASN A 42 8.04 -0.09 0.16
C ASN A 42 8.34 -1.58 0.00
N LEU A 43 7.69 -2.24 -0.94
CA LEU A 43 7.94 -3.64 -1.23
C LEU A 43 9.01 -3.77 -2.31
N SER A 44 9.79 -4.83 -2.23
CA SER A 44 10.58 -5.35 -3.36
C SER A 44 9.66 -5.94 -4.45
N HIS A 45 10.24 -6.27 -5.60
CA HIS A 45 9.51 -6.93 -6.67
C HIS A 45 8.97 -8.30 -6.23
N GLU A 46 9.80 -9.10 -5.57
CA GLU A 46 9.44 -10.44 -5.09
C GLU A 46 8.32 -10.38 -4.04
N GLU A 47 8.37 -9.41 -3.15
CA GLU A 47 7.29 -9.17 -2.18
C GLU A 47 6.01 -8.66 -2.82
N THR A 48 6.14 -7.81 -3.86
CA THR A 48 4.98 -7.33 -4.63
C THR A 48 4.30 -8.51 -5.33
N ALA A 49 5.07 -9.42 -5.95
CA ALA A 49 4.55 -10.64 -6.55
C ALA A 49 3.90 -11.58 -5.52
N ALA A 50 4.54 -11.76 -4.37
CA ALA A 50 3.98 -12.55 -3.27
C ALA A 50 2.68 -11.94 -2.72
N LEU A 51 2.62 -10.60 -2.59
CA LEU A 51 1.42 -9.89 -2.16
C LEU A 51 0.30 -10.01 -3.19
N ALA A 52 0.62 -9.92 -4.49
CA ALA A 52 -0.32 -10.04 -5.59
C ALA A 52 -1.01 -11.42 -5.63
N ALA A 53 -0.20 -12.47 -5.50
CA ALA A 53 -0.65 -13.87 -5.47
C ALA A 53 -1.36 -14.23 -4.15
N GLY A 54 -1.11 -13.45 -3.10
CA GLY A 54 -1.62 -13.70 -1.75
C GLY A 54 -3.11 -13.36 -1.55
N PRO A 55 -3.67 -13.79 -0.40
CA PRO A 55 -5.04 -13.46 -0.03
C PRO A 55 -5.20 -12.02 0.49
N VAL A 56 -4.10 -11.36 0.89
CA VAL A 56 -4.12 -10.05 1.56
C VAL A 56 -4.91 -8.99 0.79
N PRO A 57 -4.73 -8.78 -0.54
CA PRO A 57 -5.51 -7.79 -1.27
C PRO A 57 -7.03 -8.02 -1.18
N ALA A 58 -7.48 -9.28 -1.22
CA ALA A 58 -8.90 -9.59 -1.05
C ALA A 58 -9.38 -9.28 0.38
N MET A 59 -8.60 -9.64 1.40
CA MET A 59 -8.94 -9.36 2.80
C MET A 59 -9.06 -7.86 3.07
N VAL A 60 -8.13 -7.06 2.54
CA VAL A 60 -8.17 -5.59 2.66
C VAL A 60 -9.45 -5.04 2.04
N THR A 61 -9.84 -5.51 0.84
CA THR A 61 -11.07 -5.03 0.18
C THR A 61 -12.37 -5.39 0.91
N LYS A 62 -12.33 -6.33 1.88
CA LYS A 62 -13.49 -6.64 2.73
C LYS A 62 -13.65 -5.66 3.90
N VAL A 63 -12.55 -5.07 4.36
CA VAL A 63 -12.52 -4.20 5.55
C VAL A 63 -12.50 -2.73 5.15
N VAL A 64 -11.81 -2.41 4.05
CA VAL A 64 -11.65 -1.05 3.56
C VAL A 64 -12.44 -0.90 2.26
N PRO A 65 -13.49 -0.06 2.25
CA PRO A 65 -14.24 0.24 1.03
C PRO A 65 -13.32 0.86 -0.04
N GLN A 66 -13.57 0.56 -1.31
CA GLN A 66 -12.80 1.13 -2.43
C GLN A 66 -12.80 2.67 -2.44
N SER A 67 -13.90 3.31 -2.01
CA SER A 67 -13.99 4.78 -1.86
C SER A 67 -13.05 5.36 -0.80
N ARG A 68 -12.43 4.51 0.03
CA ARG A 68 -11.46 4.86 1.08
C ARG A 68 -10.04 4.41 0.70
N MET A 69 -9.84 3.95 -0.53
CA MET A 69 -8.54 3.58 -1.08
C MET A 69 -8.18 4.49 -2.25
N GLY A 70 -6.89 4.70 -2.48
CA GLY A 70 -6.42 5.31 -3.72
C GLY A 70 -5.22 4.58 -4.30
N ALA A 71 -5.07 4.69 -5.61
CA ALA A 71 -3.97 4.10 -6.37
C ALA A 71 -3.25 5.20 -7.16
N GLY A 72 -1.94 5.31 -6.97
CA GLY A 72 -1.04 6.04 -7.87
C GLY A 72 -0.51 5.05 -8.90
N LEU A 73 -1.05 5.15 -10.10
CA LEU A 73 -0.65 4.31 -11.23
C LEU A 73 0.49 4.97 -11.98
N GLN A 74 1.32 4.16 -12.61
CA GLN A 74 2.31 4.66 -13.55
C GLN A 74 1.65 5.17 -14.83
N ALA A 75 2.36 6.04 -15.56
CA ALA A 75 1.81 6.72 -16.73
C ALA A 75 1.49 5.74 -17.87
N ASP A 76 2.28 4.70 -18.00
CA ASP A 76 2.24 3.61 -18.98
C ASP A 76 1.47 2.38 -18.49
N THR A 77 0.59 2.53 -17.48
CA THR A 77 -0.29 1.45 -17.01
C THR A 77 -1.11 0.83 -18.15
N ASP A 78 -1.11 -0.50 -18.18
CA ASP A 78 -1.89 -1.39 -19.05
C ASP A 78 -3.29 -1.68 -18.50
N LEU A 79 -3.64 -1.13 -17.33
CA LEU A 79 -4.99 -1.26 -16.77
C LEU A 79 -6.03 -0.64 -17.71
N TYR A 80 -7.15 -1.36 -17.85
CA TYR A 80 -8.26 -0.94 -18.70
C TYR A 80 -8.75 0.47 -18.35
N ARG A 81 -8.80 1.32 -19.38
CA ARG A 81 -9.40 2.66 -19.37
C ARG A 81 -10.75 2.60 -20.08
N ASP A 82 -11.78 3.13 -19.43
CA ASP A 82 -13.08 3.29 -20.07
C ASP A 82 -13.06 4.43 -21.11
N ASP A 83 -14.16 4.59 -21.84
CA ASP A 83 -14.31 5.62 -22.88
C ASP A 83 -14.17 7.07 -22.35
N ARG A 84 -14.27 7.26 -21.03
CA ARG A 84 -14.09 8.55 -20.35
C ARG A 84 -12.69 8.72 -19.76
N GLY A 85 -11.79 7.77 -20.02
CA GLY A 85 -10.41 7.76 -19.52
C GLY A 85 -10.26 7.34 -18.06
N SER A 86 -11.33 6.83 -17.42
CA SER A 86 -11.27 6.35 -16.03
C SER A 86 -10.76 4.93 -15.98
N ILE A 87 -9.88 4.65 -15.00
CA ILE A 87 -9.36 3.30 -14.75
C ILE A 87 -10.19 2.62 -13.67
N HIS A 88 -10.69 1.43 -13.96
CA HIS A 88 -11.47 0.62 -13.03
C HIS A 88 -10.68 -0.63 -12.68
N ALA A 89 -9.91 -0.55 -11.60
CA ALA A 89 -9.07 -1.65 -11.15
C ALA A 89 -9.35 -1.99 -9.69
N SER A 90 -9.38 -3.28 -9.39
CA SER A 90 -9.31 -3.77 -8.02
C SER A 90 -7.91 -3.58 -7.45
N LEU A 91 -7.80 -3.54 -6.12
CA LEU A 91 -6.50 -3.49 -5.44
C LEU A 91 -5.56 -4.61 -5.93
N ARG A 92 -6.09 -5.81 -6.17
CA ARG A 92 -5.31 -6.92 -6.70
C ARG A 92 -4.78 -6.62 -8.10
N GLN A 93 -5.59 -6.08 -9.00
CA GLN A 93 -5.14 -5.76 -10.36
C GLN A 93 -4.01 -4.72 -10.35
N VAL A 94 -4.11 -3.69 -9.50
CA VAL A 94 -3.06 -2.68 -9.35
C VAL A 94 -1.74 -3.30 -8.85
N ILE A 95 -1.80 -4.25 -7.91
CA ILE A 95 -0.60 -4.94 -7.40
C ILE A 95 -0.06 -5.94 -8.43
N MET A 96 -0.94 -6.69 -9.10
CA MET A 96 -0.56 -7.67 -10.11
C MET A 96 0.14 -7.01 -11.29
N GLU A 97 -0.38 -5.89 -11.80
CA GLU A 97 0.29 -5.15 -12.87
C GLU A 97 1.72 -4.79 -12.48
N ALA A 98 1.94 -4.19 -11.30
CA ALA A 98 3.30 -3.91 -10.82
C ALA A 98 4.17 -5.18 -10.70
N ALA A 99 3.58 -6.33 -10.35
CA ALA A 99 4.31 -7.61 -10.30
C ALA A 99 4.60 -8.21 -11.68
N GLU A 100 3.87 -7.80 -12.74
CA GLU A 100 4.09 -8.25 -14.11
C GLU A 100 5.26 -7.51 -14.78
N HIS A 101 5.66 -6.35 -14.26
CA HIS A 101 6.87 -5.64 -14.67
C HIS A 101 8.14 -6.24 -14.03
N PRO A 102 9.23 -6.49 -14.79
CA PRO A 102 10.45 -7.14 -14.27
C PRO A 102 11.14 -6.43 -13.09
N ASP A 103 11.01 -5.11 -12.99
CA ASP A 103 11.53 -4.28 -11.89
C ASP A 103 10.40 -3.60 -11.10
N GLY A 104 9.16 -4.05 -11.32
CA GLY A 104 7.98 -3.41 -10.78
C GLY A 104 7.76 -3.71 -9.31
N SER A 105 7.30 -2.71 -8.58
CA SER A 105 7.05 -2.79 -7.15
C SER A 105 5.90 -1.88 -6.72
N VAL A 106 5.39 -2.10 -5.51
CA VAL A 106 4.40 -1.21 -4.89
C VAL A 106 4.89 -0.65 -3.57
N ALA A 107 4.47 0.58 -3.28
CA ALA A 107 4.49 1.13 -1.94
C ALA A 107 3.07 1.24 -1.40
N VAL A 108 2.86 0.77 -0.18
CA VAL A 108 1.56 0.78 0.49
C VAL A 108 1.63 1.69 1.70
N PHE A 109 0.71 2.65 1.81
CA PHE A 109 0.62 3.60 2.91
C PHE A 109 -0.73 3.53 3.61
N VAL A 110 -0.70 3.72 4.92
CA VAL A 110 -1.85 4.01 5.76
C VAL A 110 -1.82 5.49 6.14
N ASN A 111 -2.93 6.18 5.86
CA ASN A 111 -3.06 7.61 6.05
C ASN A 111 -3.76 7.93 7.38
N ALA A 112 -3.25 8.95 8.07
CA ALA A 112 -3.96 9.51 9.21
C ALA A 112 -5.29 10.15 8.76
N PRO A 113 -6.35 10.09 9.58
CA PRO A 113 -7.63 10.70 9.25
C PRO A 113 -7.49 12.19 8.88
N GLY A 114 -8.09 12.58 7.76
CA GLY A 114 -8.12 13.98 7.30
C GLY A 114 -6.91 14.45 6.50
N THR A 115 -5.85 13.64 6.33
CA THR A 115 -4.64 14.07 5.59
C THR A 115 -4.75 13.83 4.08
N HIS A 116 -5.51 12.83 3.66
CA HIS A 116 -5.71 12.46 2.25
C HIS A 116 -7.20 12.37 1.90
N GLY A 117 -7.98 13.34 2.40
CA GLY A 117 -9.44 13.33 2.29
C GLY A 117 -10.05 12.13 3.01
N ALA A 118 -10.85 11.35 2.29
CA ALA A 118 -11.47 10.13 2.82
C ALA A 118 -10.56 8.89 2.78
N ARG A 119 -9.39 8.97 2.13
CA ARG A 119 -8.52 7.81 1.87
C ARG A 119 -7.79 7.39 3.13
N VAL A 120 -7.87 6.09 3.44
CA VAL A 120 -7.18 5.44 4.57
C VAL A 120 -6.00 4.62 4.08
N ILE A 121 -6.07 4.05 2.87
CA ILE A 121 -4.98 3.29 2.26
C ILE A 121 -4.64 3.87 0.90
N ASP A 122 -3.36 4.05 0.65
CA ASP A 122 -2.83 4.38 -0.67
C ASP A 122 -1.86 3.32 -1.14
N ILE A 123 -1.93 3.01 -2.43
CA ILE A 123 -0.95 2.18 -3.11
C ILE A 123 -0.33 2.93 -4.27
N TYR A 124 0.98 2.83 -4.45
CA TYR A 124 1.71 3.48 -5.53
C TYR A 124 2.55 2.46 -6.27
N GLN A 125 2.35 2.37 -7.58
CA GLN A 125 3.15 1.58 -8.49
C GLN A 125 4.47 2.26 -8.82
N ARG A 126 5.53 1.48 -9.06
CA ARG A 126 6.86 1.96 -9.46
C ARG A 126 7.56 0.95 -10.37
N TRP A 127 8.15 1.43 -11.46
CA TRP A 127 9.08 0.75 -12.39
C TRP A 127 9.76 1.81 -13.28
N ASN A 128 10.73 1.42 -14.12
CA ASN A 128 11.42 2.31 -15.06
C ASN A 128 11.17 1.99 -16.54
#